data_AF-A0A7C2IMT4-F1
#
_entry.id   AF-A0A7C2IMT4-F1
#
_cell.length_a   1.000
_cell.length_b   1.000
_cell.length_c   1.000
_cell.angle_alpha   90.00
_cell.angle_beta   90.00
_cell.angle_gamma   90.00
#
_symmetry.space_group_name_H-M   'P 1'
#
loop_
_entity.id
_entity.type
_entity.pdbx_description
1 polymer ?
#
loop_
_entity_poly.entity_id
_entity_poly.type
_entity_poly.pdbx_seq_one_letter_code
_entity_poly.pdbx_strand_id
1 'polypeptide(L)'
;MLHSFLSSCQSRRWPALLLGVLLGLPPLANAACTRLVASGNPEYPPFLWQDPKNDSKLIGANAELMQLVAREIGIPIEVRYVGPWGRV
;
A
#
# COMPACT_ATOMS: atom_id res chain seq x y z
N MET A 1 8.05 1.50 -11.21
CA MET A 1 7.63 1.66 -9.81
C MET A 1 6.33 2.45 -9.61
N LEU A 2 6.01 3.50 -10.41
CA LEU A 2 4.73 4.23 -10.25
C LEU A 2 3.44 3.44 -10.59
N HIS A 3 3.52 2.45 -11.49
CA HIS A 3 2.33 1.71 -11.94
C HIS A 3 1.74 0.74 -10.90
N SER A 4 2.54 0.26 -9.95
CA SER A 4 2.09 -0.74 -8.97
C SER A 4 1.38 -0.13 -7.76
N PHE A 5 1.74 1.09 -7.37
CA PHE A 5 1.09 1.82 -6.27
C PHE A 5 -0.35 2.22 -6.62
N LEU A 6 -0.60 2.63 -7.86
CA LEU A 6 -1.95 2.97 -8.34
C LEU A 6 -2.83 1.72 -8.51
N SER A 7 -2.25 0.56 -8.85
CA SER A 7 -3.05 -0.63 -9.19
C SER A 7 -3.88 -1.21 -8.04
N SER A 8 -3.55 -0.92 -6.77
CA SER A 8 -4.32 -1.44 -5.64
C SER A 8 -5.51 -0.56 -5.23
N CYS A 9 -5.57 0.70 -5.67
CA CYS A 9 -6.71 1.60 -5.40
C CYS A 9 -7.45 2.06 -6.68
N GLN A 10 -6.91 1.77 -7.87
CA GLN A 10 -7.56 2.09 -9.14
C GLN A 10 -8.67 1.10 -9.45
N SER A 11 -9.91 1.41 -9.05
CA SER A 11 -11.07 0.75 -9.65
C SER A 11 -11.15 1.14 -11.13
N ARG A 12 -10.56 0.33 -12.01
CA ARG A 12 -10.64 0.51 -13.47
C ARG A 12 -12.08 0.19 -13.94
N ARG A 13 -12.99 1.15 -13.74
CA ARG A 13 -14.45 1.00 -13.95
C ARG A 13 -15.00 1.84 -15.11
N TRP A 14 -14.16 2.16 -16.09
CA TRP A 14 -14.57 2.95 -17.27
C TRP A 14 -15.80 2.41 -18.03
N PRO A 15 -16.00 1.10 -18.25
CA PRO A 15 -17.23 0.63 -18.91
C PRO A 15 -18.49 0.73 -18.04
N ALA A 16 -18.36 0.65 -16.70
CA ALA A 16 -19.49 0.72 -15.78
C ALA A 16 -20.03 2.15 -15.60
N LEU A 17 -19.17 3.16 -15.78
CA LEU A 17 -19.55 4.58 -15.73
C LEU A 17 -20.51 4.95 -16.87
N LEU A 18 -20.27 4.46 -18.09
CA LEU A 18 -21.14 4.74 -19.24
C LEU A 18 -22.53 4.11 -19.09
N LEU A 19 -22.61 2.90 -18.54
CA LEU A 19 -23.87 2.21 -18.29
C LEU A 19 -24.67 2.85 -17.13
N GLY A 20 -23.97 3.31 -16.08
CA GLY A 20 -24.60 3.99 -14.94
C GLY A 20 -25.26 5.33 -15.30
N VAL A 21 -24.63 6.10 -16.20
CA VAL A 21 -25.19 7.36 -16.74
C VAL A 21 -26.47 7.09 -17.53
N LEU A 22 -26.50 6.04 -18.36
CA LEU A 22 -27.69 5.65 -19.13
C LEU A 22 -28.87 5.22 -18.23
N LEU A 23 -28.58 4.65 -17.06
CA LEU A 23 -29.58 4.14 -16.12
C LEU A 23 -29.98 5.15 -15.02
N GLY A 24 -29.42 6.37 -15.04
CA GLY A 24 -29.72 7.41 -14.05
C GLY A 24 -29.28 7.06 -12.62
N LEU A 25 -28.29 6.16 -12.47
CA LEU A 25 -27.78 5.75 -11.16
C LEU A 25 -26.81 6.81 -10.61
N PRO A 26 -26.89 7.14 -9.30
CA PRO A 26 -25.94 8.07 -8.69
C PRO A 26 -24.52 7.47 -8.71
N PRO A 27 -23.47 8.30 -8.82
CA PRO A 27 -22.11 7.82 -8.77
C PRO A 27 -21.85 7.14 -7.42
N LEU A 28 -21.51 5.85 -7.46
CA LEU A 28 -20.96 5.17 -6.29
C LEU A 28 -19.64 5.85 -5.92
N ALA A 29 -19.54 6.35 -4.68
CA ALA A 29 -18.31 6.93 -4.16
C ALA A 29 -17.14 5.97 -4.38
N ASN A 30 -16.00 6.51 -4.82
CA ASN A 30 -14.76 5.74 -4.89
C ASN A 30 -14.49 5.15 -3.50
N ALA A 31 -14.23 3.85 -3.42
CA ALA A 31 -13.77 3.24 -2.18
C ALA A 31 -12.52 4.01 -1.73
N ALA A 32 -12.62 4.68 -0.58
CA ALA A 32 -11.51 5.44 -0.04
C ALA A 32 -10.33 4.49 0.21
N CYS A 33 -9.12 4.86 -0.19
CA CYS A 33 -7.93 4.08 0.16
C CYS A 33 -7.70 4.25 1.67
N THR A 34 -8.06 3.24 2.47
CA THR A 34 -8.05 3.33 3.94
C THR A 34 -6.73 2.89 4.57
N ARG A 35 -5.72 2.50 3.78
CA ARG A 35 -4.42 2.01 4.27
C ARG A 35 -3.32 2.24 3.25
N LEU A 36 -2.09 2.36 3.73
CA LEU A 36 -0.87 2.35 2.94
C LEU A 36 -0.10 1.05 3.14
N VAL A 37 0.64 0.67 2.11
CA VAL A 37 1.57 -0.46 2.15
C VAL A 37 2.95 0.07 1.73
N ALA A 38 3.95 -0.16 2.56
CA ALA A 38 5.33 0.21 2.31
C ALA A 38 6.22 -1.03 2.27
N SER A 39 7.29 -0.96 1.48
CA SER A 39 8.37 -1.95 1.43
C SER A 39 9.70 -1.23 1.28
N GLY A 40 10.80 -1.93 1.50
CA GLY A 40 12.13 -1.39 1.29
C GLY A 40 13.20 -2.48 1.20
N ASN A 41 14.47 -2.09 1.36
CA ASN A 41 15.61 -3.01 1.31
C ASN A 41 15.56 -3.99 2.51
N PRO A 42 15.47 -5.31 2.30
CA PRO A 42 15.39 -6.31 3.37
C PRO A 42 16.76 -6.72 3.95
N GLU A 43 17.87 -6.18 3.45
CA GLU A 43 19.24 -6.63 3.78
C GLU A 43 20.04 -5.56 4.55
N TYR A 44 19.37 -4.69 5.31
CA TYR A 44 20.00 -3.52 5.93
C TYR A 44 19.69 -3.36 7.43
N PRO A 45 20.02 -4.35 8.30
CA PRO A 45 19.91 -4.19 9.74
C PRO A 45 20.89 -3.10 10.26
N PRO A 46 20.53 -2.33 11.31
CA PRO A 46 19.29 -2.39 12.10
C PRO A 46 18.18 -1.46 11.58
N PHE A 47 18.28 -0.99 10.33
CA PHE A 47 17.31 -0.04 9.78
C PHE A 47 16.10 -0.74 9.17
N LEU A 48 16.32 -1.78 8.36
CA LEU A 48 15.25 -2.56 7.76
C LEU A 48 15.76 -3.94 7.34
N TRP A 49 15.12 -5.00 7.84
CA TRP A 49 15.40 -6.37 7.39
C TRP A 49 14.18 -7.27 7.50
N GLN A 50 14.21 -8.40 6.79
CA GLN A 50 13.12 -9.39 6.83
C GLN A 50 13.06 -10.07 8.20
N ASP A 51 11.86 -10.20 8.77
CA ASP A 51 11.68 -10.84 10.07
C ASP A 51 11.98 -12.36 9.95
N PRO A 52 12.94 -12.90 10.72
CA PRO A 52 13.26 -14.34 10.69
C PRO A 52 12.08 -15.24 11.08
N LYS A 53 11.08 -14.70 11.77
CA LYS A 53 9.87 -15.42 12.20
C LYS A 53 8.70 -15.22 11.25
N ASN A 54 8.77 -14.25 10.35
CA ASN A 54 7.71 -13.92 9.40
C ASN A 54 8.30 -13.30 8.13
N ASP A 55 8.49 -14.13 7.11
CA ASP A 55 9.05 -13.72 5.81
C ASP A 55 8.26 -12.63 5.09
N SER A 56 6.97 -12.46 5.39
CA SER A 56 6.16 -11.39 4.79
C SER A 56 6.43 -10.01 5.42
N LYS A 57 7.14 -9.91 6.55
CA LYS A 57 7.28 -8.68 7.33
C LYS A 57 8.71 -8.11 7.25
N LEU A 58 8.79 -6.78 7.15
CA LEU A 58 10.04 -6.07 7.39
C LEU A 58 10.02 -5.45 8.79
N ILE A 59 11.13 -5.58 9.51
CA ILE A 59 11.35 -5.06 10.86
C ILE A 59 12.58 -4.14 10.89
N GLY A 60 12.73 -3.36 11.96
CA GLY A 60 13.84 -2.42 12.15
C GLY A 60 13.39 -0.97 12.32
N ALA A 61 14.36 -0.07 12.48
CA ALA A 61 14.10 1.34 12.80
C ALA A 61 13.18 2.03 11.77
N ASN A 62 13.32 1.71 10.48
CA ASN A 62 12.47 2.28 9.44
C ASN A 62 11.03 1.77 9.54
N ALA A 63 10.84 0.49 9.89
CA ALA A 63 9.51 -0.08 10.08
C ALA A 63 8.80 0.58 11.28
N GLU A 64 9.51 0.83 12.37
CA GLU A 64 9.00 1.55 13.55
C GLU A 64 8.69 3.01 13.24
N LEU A 65 9.55 3.69 12.47
CA LEU A 65 9.30 5.05 12.00
C LEU A 65 8.01 5.13 11.18
N MET A 66 7.74 4.15 10.30
CA MET A 66 6.47 4.11 9.57
C MET A 66 5.27 3.96 10.51
N GLN A 67 5.41 3.23 11.62
CA GLN A 67 4.34 3.15 12.63
C GLN A 67 4.12 4.49 13.37
N LEU A 68 5.18 5.28 13.60
CA LEU A 68 5.06 6.63 14.14
C LEU A 68 4.32 7.54 13.17
N VAL A 69 4.72 7.54 11.89
CA VAL A 69 4.06 8.32 10.83
C VAL A 69 2.60 7.92 10.69
N ALA A 70 2.28 6.62 10.70
CA ALA A 70 0.92 6.11 10.62
C ALA A 70 0.00 6.70 11.69
N ARG A 71 0.52 6.81 12.93
CA ARG A 71 -0.22 7.42 14.05
C ARG A 71 -0.43 8.92 13.84
N GLU A 72 0.60 9.63 13.37
CA GLU A 72 0.52 11.07 13.14
C GLU A 72 -0.49 11.43 12.04
N ILE A 73 -0.51 10.67 10.95
CA ILE A 73 -1.39 10.95 9.81
C ILE A 73 -2.78 10.30 9.93
N GLY A 74 -3.00 9.44 10.93
CA GLY A 74 -4.25 8.71 11.12
C GLY A 74 -4.55 7.67 10.03
N ILE A 75 -3.56 7.25 9.24
CA ILE A 75 -3.70 6.25 8.17
C ILE A 75 -2.81 5.05 8.50
N PRO A 76 -3.37 3.83 8.62
CA PRO A 76 -2.58 2.62 8.84
C PRO A 76 -1.53 2.39 7.75
N ILE A 77 -0.29 2.11 8.16
CA ILE A 77 0.82 1.74 7.25
C ILE A 77 1.29 0.32 7.59
N GLU A 78 1.13 -0.59 6.63
CA GLU A 78 1.72 -1.93 6.68
C GLU A 78 3.11 -1.91 6.04
N VAL A 79 4.14 -2.33 6.77
CA VAL A 79 5.49 -2.51 6.23
C VAL A 79 5.72 -3.99 5.96
N ARG A 80 5.81 -4.38 4.69
CA ARG A 80 5.88 -5.78 4.27
C ARG A 80 6.96 -6.02 3.23
N TYR A 81 7.48 -7.23 3.19
CA TYR A 81 8.40 -7.67 2.15
C TYR A 81 7.62 -7.93 0.85
N VAL A 82 8.00 -7.28 -0.25
CA VAL A 82 7.42 -7.54 -1.58
C VAL A 82 8.44 -8.01 -2.62
N GLY A 83 9.69 -8.21 -2.21
CA GLY A 83 10.78 -8.72 -3.04
C GLY A 83 12.14 -8.11 -2.70
N PRO A 84 13.21 -8.55 -3.38
CA PRO A 84 14.55 -7.95 -3.28
C PRO A 84 14.55 -6.46 -3.63
N TRP A 85 15.55 -5.73 -3.13
CA TRP A 85 15.64 -4.27 -3.26
C TRP A 85 15.45 -3.74 -4.69
N GLY A 86 15.97 -4.43 -5.71
CA GLY A 86 15.80 -4.03 -7.11
C GLY A 86 14.35 -4.05 -7.64
N ARG A 87 13.38 -4.60 -6.89
CA ARG A 87 11.97 -4.68 -7.27
C ARG A 87 11.06 -3.68 -6.54
N VAL A 88 11.55 -2.95 -5.55
CA VAL A 88 10.72 -2.13 -4.63
C VAL A 88 10.97 -0.64 -4.73
#